data_AF-A0A7S1QLM4-F1
#
_entry.id   AF-A0A7S1QLM4-F1
#
_cell.length_a   1.000
_cell.length_b   1.000
_cell.length_c   1.000
_cell.angle_alpha   90.00
_cell.angle_beta   90.00
_cell.angle_gamma   90.00
#
_symmetry.space_group_name_H-M   'P 1'
#
loop_
_entity.id
_entity.type
_entity.pdbx_description
1 polymer ?
#
loop_
_entity_poly.entity_id
_entity_poly.type
_entity_poly.pdbx_seq_one_letter_code
_entity_poly.pdbx_strand_id
1 'polypeptide(L)'
;MQQAVRITKVRIETAYTSQSSKGARVVVSDTPFDSPADFTAGKLCTEIPDGFKERVYLQSSRDSWNDYACSHPVDGRYVGVILPGEKRILTFCELEVCGVALD
;
A
#
# COMPACT_ATOMS: atom_id res chain seq x y z
N MET A 1 -0.54 -23.01 3.90
CA MET A 1 -1.14 -21.72 4.33
C MET A 1 -0.12 -20.62 4.07
N GLN A 2 -0.53 -19.41 3.70
CA GLN A 2 0.39 -18.27 3.58
C GLN A 2 0.91 -17.90 4.98
N GLN A 3 2.23 -17.67 5.10
CA GLN A 3 2.87 -17.32 6.37
C GLN A 3 2.45 -15.90 6.80
N ALA A 4 2.23 -15.69 8.09
CA ALA A 4 1.97 -14.36 8.62
C ALA A 4 3.25 -13.52 8.61
N VAL A 5 3.11 -12.22 8.37
CA VAL A 5 4.21 -11.25 8.31
C VAL A 5 3.90 -10.12 9.27
N ARG A 6 4.91 -9.66 10.02
CA ARG A 6 4.89 -8.38 10.73
C ARG A 6 5.30 -7.27 9.79
N ILE A 7 4.30 -6.59 9.25
CA ILE A 7 4.45 -5.53 8.26
C ILE A 7 4.81 -4.23 8.99
N THR A 8 5.81 -3.52 8.49
CA THR A 8 6.29 -2.26 9.09
C THR A 8 6.31 -1.10 8.11
N LYS A 9 6.31 -1.39 6.81
CA LYS A 9 6.37 -0.41 5.74
C LYS A 9 5.79 -1.00 4.46
N VAL A 10 5.21 -0.14 3.62
CA VAL A 10 4.96 -0.44 2.22
C VAL A 10 5.72 0.53 1.34
N ARG A 11 6.05 0.09 0.12
CA ARG A 11 6.72 0.93 -0.88
C ARG A 11 5.91 0.88 -2.16
N ILE A 12 5.78 2.02 -2.82
CA ILE A 12 5.01 2.16 -4.07
C ILE A 12 5.95 2.64 -5.16
N GLU A 13 6.09 1.85 -6.22
CA GLU A 13 6.76 2.29 -7.43
C GLU A 13 5.79 3.13 -8.27
N THR A 14 6.24 4.33 -8.57
CA THR A 14 5.46 5.35 -9.26
C THR A 14 5.30 5.02 -10.74
N ALA A 15 4.05 4.94 -11.18
CA ALA A 15 3.69 4.88 -12.59
C ALA A 15 3.71 6.26 -13.26
N TYR A 16 3.83 6.28 -14.60
CA TYR A 16 3.86 7.52 -15.39
C TYR A 16 2.61 8.41 -15.19
N THR A 17 1.46 7.82 -14.86
CA THR A 17 0.17 8.52 -14.69
C THR A 17 -0.18 8.82 -13.22
N SER A 18 0.79 8.71 -12.31
CA SER A 18 0.62 8.88 -10.86
C SER A 18 0.10 10.25 -10.43
N GLN A 19 0.30 11.30 -11.23
CA GLN A 19 -0.30 12.63 -11.05
C GLN A 19 -1.84 12.65 -10.95
N SER A 20 -2.50 11.63 -11.49
CA SER A 20 -3.96 11.44 -11.37
C SER A 20 -4.35 10.59 -10.16
N SER A 21 -3.38 10.00 -9.46
CA SER A 21 -3.63 9.14 -8.31
C SER A 21 -4.13 9.96 -7.14
N LYS A 22 -5.19 9.46 -6.55
CA LYS A 22 -5.75 9.97 -5.32
C LYS A 22 -5.39 9.00 -4.20
N GLY A 23 -5.00 9.52 -3.04
CA GLY A 23 -4.44 8.80 -1.92
C GLY A 23 -5.26 7.57 -1.50
N ALA A 24 -4.64 6.68 -0.75
CA ALA A 24 -5.18 5.36 -0.43
C ALA A 24 -4.91 4.98 1.02
N ARG A 25 -5.51 3.89 1.48
CA ARG A 25 -5.23 3.30 2.79
C ARG A 25 -4.76 1.87 2.59
N VAL A 26 -3.69 1.47 3.27
CA VAL A 26 -3.22 0.09 3.29
C VAL A 26 -3.68 -0.57 4.58
N VAL A 27 -4.41 -1.68 4.43
CA VAL A 27 -4.93 -2.47 5.54
C VAL A 27 -4.39 -3.89 5.48
N VAL A 28 -4.38 -4.55 6.63
CA VAL A 28 -3.83 -5.90 6.81
C VAL A 28 -4.87 -6.76 7.51
N SER A 29 -4.99 -8.02 7.08
CA SER A 29 -5.90 -9.00 7.68
C SER A 29 -5.25 -10.37 7.84
N ASP A 30 -5.72 -11.12 8.83
CA ASP A 30 -5.38 -12.53 9.02
C ASP A 30 -6.21 -13.45 8.11
N THR A 31 -7.33 -12.95 7.57
CA THR A 31 -8.23 -13.67 6.66
C THR A 31 -8.26 -12.99 5.28
N PRO A 32 -8.61 -13.73 4.20
CA PRO A 32 -8.84 -13.13 2.89
C PRO A 32 -9.88 -11.98 2.95
N PHE A 33 -9.77 -11.05 2.00
CA PHE A 33 -10.75 -9.98 1.81
C PHE A 33 -11.77 -10.42 0.75
N ASP A 34 -12.87 -11.04 1.18
CA ASP A 34 -13.87 -11.62 0.28
C ASP A 34 -15.07 -10.67 0.05
N SER A 35 -15.14 -9.58 0.82
CA SER A 35 -16.19 -8.57 0.73
C SER A 35 -15.67 -7.15 1.04
N PRO A 36 -16.39 -6.09 0.62
CA PRO A 36 -16.06 -4.72 1.00
C PRO A 36 -16.01 -4.48 2.52
N ALA A 37 -16.78 -5.23 3.30
CA ALA A 37 -16.79 -5.10 4.76
C ALA A 37 -15.46 -5.56 5.37
N ASP A 38 -14.82 -6.59 4.80
CA ASP A 38 -13.55 -7.12 5.29
C ASP A 38 -12.42 -6.09 5.19
N PHE A 39 -12.43 -5.28 4.13
CA PHE A 39 -11.47 -4.17 3.98
C PHE A 39 -11.64 -3.14 5.09
N THR A 40 -12.88 -2.83 5.49
CA THR A 40 -13.15 -1.86 6.55
C THR A 40 -12.78 -2.41 7.93
N ALA A 41 -12.89 -3.72 8.13
CA ALA A 41 -12.49 -4.41 9.35
C ALA A 41 -10.97 -4.65 9.46
N GLY A 42 -10.22 -4.51 8.36
CA GLY A 42 -8.78 -4.70 8.32
C GLY A 42 -8.01 -3.74 9.25
N LYS A 43 -6.88 -4.21 9.77
CA LYS A 43 -5.97 -3.42 10.61
C LYS A 43 -5.25 -2.39 9.73
N LEU A 44 -5.36 -1.10 10.05
CA LEU A 44 -4.65 -0.05 9.30
C LEU A 44 -3.13 -0.20 9.47
N CYS A 45 -2.41 -0.26 8.35
CA CYS A 45 -0.95 -0.06 8.33
C CYS A 45 -0.63 1.42 8.11
N THR A 46 -1.01 2.00 6.97
CA THR A 46 -0.66 3.39 6.64
C THR A 46 -1.71 4.04 5.76
N GLU A 47 -1.74 5.37 5.78
CA GLU A 47 -2.40 6.20 4.77
C GLU A 47 -1.36 6.70 3.77
N ILE A 48 -1.74 6.73 2.49
CA ILE A 48 -0.95 7.23 1.37
C ILE A 48 -1.60 8.55 0.95
N PRO A 49 -0.86 9.67 0.94
CA PRO A 49 -1.41 10.96 0.56
C PRO A 49 -1.75 11.03 -0.94
N ASP A 50 -2.59 11.99 -1.31
CA ASP A 50 -2.79 12.38 -2.70
C ASP A 50 -1.45 12.85 -3.32
N GLY A 51 -1.21 12.55 -4.61
CA GLY A 51 -0.08 13.10 -5.35
C GLY A 51 1.31 12.63 -4.89
N PHE A 52 1.50 11.33 -4.69
CA PHE A 52 2.82 10.78 -4.34
C PHE A 52 3.85 10.94 -5.47
N LYS A 53 5.14 11.07 -5.11
CA LYS A 53 6.20 11.66 -5.94
C LYS A 53 6.19 11.13 -7.37
N GLU A 54 6.21 12.04 -8.34
CA GLU A 54 6.30 11.69 -9.76
C GLU A 54 7.65 11.08 -10.12
N ARG A 55 7.65 10.16 -11.09
CA ARG A 55 8.85 9.69 -11.76
C ARG A 55 9.36 10.81 -12.68
N VAL A 56 10.16 11.72 -12.13
CA VAL A 56 10.83 12.76 -12.93
C VAL A 56 11.83 12.06 -13.85
N TYR A 57 11.60 12.13 -15.16
CA TYR A 57 12.36 11.45 -16.23
C TYR A 57 13.89 11.71 -16.20
N LEU A 58 14.34 12.71 -15.43
CA LEU A 58 15.73 13.12 -15.29
C LEU A 58 16.45 12.50 -14.08
N GLN A 59 15.75 11.78 -13.20
CA GLN A 59 16.38 11.09 -12.07
C GLN A 59 16.28 9.58 -12.28
N SER A 60 17.46 8.95 -12.28
CA SER A 60 17.69 7.52 -12.50
C SER A 60 16.69 6.64 -11.75
N SER A 61 16.32 5.51 -12.35
CA SER A 61 15.37 4.46 -11.93
C SER A 61 15.33 3.99 -10.46
N ARG A 62 16.15 4.53 -9.56
CA ARG A 62 16.15 4.23 -8.12
C ARG A 62 15.26 5.16 -7.30
N ASP A 63 14.87 6.31 -7.84
CA ASP A 63 14.02 7.31 -7.15
C ASP A 63 12.51 7.17 -7.45
N SER A 64 12.07 6.09 -8.13
CA SER A 64 10.65 5.86 -8.44
C SER A 64 9.84 5.32 -7.26
N TRP A 65 10.48 4.92 -6.16
CA TRP A 65 9.82 4.34 -4.99
C TRP A 65 9.45 5.39 -3.94
N ASN A 66 8.20 5.33 -3.48
CA ASN A 66 7.71 6.07 -2.32
C ASN A 66 7.54 5.12 -1.13
N ASP A 67 8.19 5.44 -0.02
CA ASP A 67 8.19 4.62 1.19
C ASP A 67 7.16 5.17 2.21
N TYR A 68 6.29 4.30 2.72
CA TYR A 68 5.28 4.64 3.73
C TYR A 68 5.38 3.68 4.91
N ALA A 69 5.89 4.18 6.04
CA ALA A 69 5.93 3.42 7.28
C ALA A 69 4.51 3.22 7.81
N CYS A 70 4.22 2.03 8.36
CA CYS A 70 2.99 1.83 9.08
C CYS A 70 2.97 2.70 10.36
N SER A 71 1.79 3.14 10.81
CA SER A 71 1.62 3.86 12.08
C SER A 71 2.13 3.09 13.29
N HIS A 72 2.10 1.77 13.19
CA HIS A 72 2.68 0.79 14.10
C HIS A 72 2.88 -0.52 13.32
N PRO A 73 3.77 -1.43 13.75
CA PRO A 73 3.88 -2.76 13.13
C PRO A 73 2.53 -3.49 13.12
N VAL A 74 2.19 -4.15 12.02
CA VAL A 74 0.91 -4.85 11.84
C VAL A 74 1.14 -6.28 11.40
N ASP A 75 0.63 -7.22 12.18
CA ASP A 75 0.73 -8.65 11.87
C ASP A 75 -0.48 -9.10 11.03
N GLY A 76 -0.22 -9.85 9.96
CA GLY A 76 -1.26 -10.54 9.19
C GLY A 76 -0.73 -11.28 7.97
N ARG A 77 -1.66 -11.74 7.11
CA ARG A 77 -1.37 -12.58 5.92
C ARG A 77 -1.78 -11.94 4.61
N TYR A 78 -2.80 -11.09 4.65
CA TYR A 78 -3.39 -10.46 3.48
C TYR A 78 -3.26 -8.95 3.59
N VAL A 79 -2.90 -8.30 2.48
CA VAL A 79 -2.79 -6.84 2.38
C VAL A 79 -3.86 -6.35 1.41
N GLY A 80 -4.60 -5.33 1.83
CA GLY A 80 -5.63 -4.67 1.04
C GLY A 80 -5.27 -3.20 0.82
N VAL A 81 -5.63 -2.67 -0.35
CA VAL A 81 -5.51 -1.25 -0.68
C VAL A 81 -6.91 -0.68 -0.87
N ILE A 82 -7.26 0.32 -0.09
CA ILE A 82 -8.57 0.98 -0.12
C ILE A 82 -8.40 2.35 -0.76
N LEU A 83 -9.21 2.63 -1.77
CA LEU A 83 -9.29 3.95 -2.39
C LEU A 83 -10.56 4.65 -1.89
N PRO A 84 -10.46 5.57 -0.90
CA PRO A 84 -11.64 6.18 -0.30
C PRO A 84 -12.31 7.19 -1.25
N GLY A 85 -13.65 7.14 -1.30
CA GLY A 85 -14.49 8.04 -2.11
C GLY A 85 -14.88 7.46 -3.47
N GLU A 86 -15.66 8.23 -4.22
CA GLU A 86 -16.20 7.81 -5.53
C GLU A 86 -15.37 8.32 -6.70
N LYS A 87 -15.33 7.56 -7.80
CA LYS A 87 -14.69 7.93 -9.07
C LYS A 87 -13.22 8.35 -8.93
N ARG A 88 -12.51 7.70 -8.00
CA ARG A 88 -11.09 7.90 -7.73
C ARG A 88 -10.27 6.93 -8.57
N ILE A 89 -9.05 7.31 -8.91
CA ILE A 89 -8.08 6.45 -9.59
C ILE A 89 -6.84 6.34 -8.72
N LEU A 90 -6.27 5.14 -8.64
CA LEU A 90 -4.95 4.89 -8.09
C LEU A 90 -4.12 4.18 -9.15
N THR A 91 -2.93 4.68 -9.44
CA THR A 91 -2.04 4.09 -10.44
C THR A 91 -0.60 4.04 -9.92
N PHE A 92 -0.05 2.83 -9.88
CA PHE A 92 1.32 2.51 -9.53
C PHE A 92 1.77 1.31 -10.36
N CYS A 93 3.07 1.07 -10.44
CA CYS A 93 3.60 -0.10 -11.15
C CYS A 93 3.69 -1.29 -10.19
N GLU A 94 4.31 -1.09 -9.03
CA GLU A 94 4.52 -2.13 -8.02
C GLU A 94 4.13 -1.63 -6.62
N LEU A 95 3.63 -2.55 -5.79
CA LEU A 95 3.46 -2.37 -4.35
C LEU A 95 4.26 -3.45 -3.64
N GLU A 96 5.25 -3.02 -2.85
CA GLU A 96 6.11 -3.90 -2.06
C GLU A 96 5.70 -3.83 -0.59
N VAL A 97 5.55 -5.00 0.05
CA VAL A 97 5.25 -5.12 1.48
C VAL A 97 6.55 -5.46 2.21
N CYS A 98 6.99 -4.57 3.10
CA CYS A 98 8.20 -4.76 3.88
C CYS A 98 7.86 -5.17 5.31
N GLY A 99 8.45 -6.29 5.76
CA GLY A 99 8.22 -6.84 7.08
C GLY A 99 9.11 -8.04 7.34
N VAL A 100 8.88 -8.68 8.48
CA VAL A 100 9.54 -9.94 8.83
C VAL A 100 8.51 -11.06 8.88
N ALA A 101 8.89 -12.23 8.38
CA ALA A 101 8.10 -13.44 8.56
C ALA A 101 7.92 -13.73 10.06
N LEU A 102 6.73 -14.17 10.44
CA LEU A 102 6.44 -14.66 11.78
C LEU A 102 6.54 -16.18 11.77
N ASP A 103 7.23 -16.72 12.76
CA ASP A 103 7.36 -18.16 13.00
C ASP A 103 6.08 -18.76 13.57
#